data_AF-A0A497IIX8-F1
#
_entry.id   AF-A0A497IIX8-F1
#
_cell.length_a   1.000
_cell.length_b   1.000
_cell.length_c   1.000
_cell.angle_alpha   90.00
_cell.angle_beta   90.00
_cell.angle_gamma   90.00
#
_symmetry.space_group_name_H-M   'P 1'
#
loop_
_entity.id
_entity.type
_entity.pdbx_description
1 polymer ?
#
loop_
_entity_poly.entity_id
_entity_poly.type
_entity_poly.pdbx_seq_one_letter_code
_entity_poly.pdbx_strand_id
1 'polypeptide(L)'
;MGDEAGKKVIVETLVAPLGSILKSVGASLAEAQHALDENSIATQKAIDIAVESGEIEYDLQAPWYHFPEVDLELKMALSMNAEAEVDKKGKVRGYKPILKSAPINAAYKNTYNYDVRGSSQIKAKIVAIPPVSKIQEE
;
A
#
# COMPACT_ATOMS: atom_id res chain seq x y z
N MET A 1 12.68 -18.58 -27.31
CA MET A 1 11.73 -19.09 -26.29
C MET A 1 12.11 -18.77 -24.83
N GLY A 2 13.28 -18.15 -24.55
CA GLY A 2 13.70 -17.84 -23.16
C GLY A 2 13.27 -16.46 -22.61
N ASP A 3 12.90 -15.52 -23.49
CA ASP A 3 12.67 -14.11 -23.11
C ASP A 3 11.26 -13.87 -22.53
N GLU A 4 10.25 -14.58 -23.06
CA GLU A 4 8.86 -14.49 -22.60
C GLU A 4 8.63 -15.14 -21.23
N ALA A 5 9.32 -16.27 -20.98
CA ALA A 5 9.26 -16.98 -19.71
C ALA A 5 9.93 -16.19 -18.57
N GLY A 6 11.06 -15.50 -18.86
CA GLY A 6 11.72 -14.62 -17.90
C GLY A 6 10.86 -13.40 -17.53
N LYS A 7 10.19 -12.78 -18.51
CA LYS A 7 9.23 -11.69 -18.29
C LYS A 7 8.06 -12.11 -17.39
N LYS A 8 7.50 -13.30 -17.64
CA LYS A 8 6.35 -13.83 -16.88
C LYS A 8 6.69 -14.08 -15.40
N VAL A 9 7.87 -14.65 -15.12
CA VAL A 9 8.35 -14.90 -13.75
C VAL A 9 8.60 -13.61 -12.97
N ILE A 10 9.15 -12.58 -13.60
CA ILE A 10 9.37 -11.27 -12.97
C ILE A 10 8.03 -10.61 -12.62
N VAL A 11 7.05 -10.65 -13.53
CA VAL A 11 5.72 -10.08 -13.32
C VAL A 11 4.99 -10.80 -12.18
N GLU A 12 4.96 -12.14 -12.18
CA GLU A 12 4.29 -12.90 -11.11
C GLU A 12 4.96 -12.72 -9.74
N THR A 13 6.30 -12.65 -9.69
CA THR A 13 7.04 -12.56 -8.43
C THR A 13 7.00 -11.17 -7.80
N LEU A 14 6.87 -10.10 -8.60
CA LEU A 14 6.94 -8.71 -8.10
C LEU A 14 5.58 -7.99 -8.08
N VAL A 15 4.69 -8.28 -9.03
CA VAL A 15 3.43 -7.53 -9.19
C VAL A 15 2.32 -8.08 -8.30
N ALA A 16 2.26 -9.39 -8.09
CA ALA A 16 1.22 -9.99 -7.25
C ALA A 16 1.29 -9.54 -5.77
N PRO A 17 2.46 -9.49 -5.10
CA PRO A 17 2.57 -8.97 -3.75
C PRO A 17 2.21 -7.48 -3.67
N LEU A 18 2.58 -6.68 -4.67
CA LEU A 18 2.28 -5.25 -4.72
C LEU A 18 0.77 -4.97 -4.71
N GLY A 19 0.00 -5.71 -5.51
CA GLY A 19 -1.45 -5.58 -5.55
C GLY A 19 -2.09 -5.84 -4.19
N SER A 20 -1.58 -6.84 -3.45
CA SER A 20 -2.06 -7.15 -2.10
C SER A 20 -1.75 -6.05 -1.09
N ILE A 21 -0.56 -5.45 -1.17
CA ILE A 21 -0.16 -4.32 -0.31
C ILE A 21 -1.06 -3.11 -0.60
N LEU A 22 -1.23 -2.73 -1.86
CA LEU A 22 -2.09 -1.61 -2.24
C LEU A 22 -3.54 -1.82 -1.79
N LYS A 23 -4.06 -3.04 -1.93
CA LYS A 23 -5.41 -3.39 -1.44
C LYS A 23 -5.52 -3.26 0.08
N SER A 24 -4.53 -3.75 0.82
CA SER A 24 -4.50 -3.66 2.28
C SER A 24 -4.44 -2.20 2.73
N VAL A 25 -3.57 -1.40 2.12
CA VAL A 25 -3.43 0.03 2.45
C VAL A 25 -4.72 0.78 2.13
N GLY A 26 -5.34 0.53 0.97
CA GLY A 26 -6.63 1.12 0.61
C GLY A 26 -7.74 0.77 1.60
N ALA A 27 -7.81 -0.49 2.05
CA ALA A 27 -8.79 -0.93 3.05
C ALA A 27 -8.57 -0.23 4.40
N SER A 28 -7.33 -0.18 4.89
CA SER A 28 -7.01 0.51 6.13
C SER A 28 -7.27 2.01 6.07
N LEU A 29 -7.04 2.65 4.92
CA LEU A 29 -7.36 4.07 4.74
C LEU A 29 -8.87 4.31 4.79
N ALA A 30 -9.66 3.44 4.16
CA ALA A 30 -11.12 3.55 4.20
C ALA A 30 -11.68 3.37 5.62
N GLU A 31 -11.16 2.40 6.37
CA GLU A 31 -11.53 2.19 7.77
C GLU A 31 -11.15 3.39 8.64
N ALA A 32 -9.94 3.93 8.47
CA ALA A 32 -9.51 5.11 9.21
C ALA A 32 -10.37 6.35 8.90
N GLN A 33 -10.71 6.57 7.62
CA GLN A 33 -11.60 7.67 7.23
C GLN A 33 -12.99 7.48 7.83
N HIS A 34 -13.54 6.27 7.78
CA HIS A 34 -14.84 5.98 8.36
C HIS A 34 -14.88 6.26 9.87
N ALA A 35 -13.83 5.87 10.60
CA ALA A 35 -13.74 6.14 12.03
C ALA A 35 -13.66 7.66 12.35
N LEU A 36 -12.94 8.45 11.52
CA LEU A 36 -12.90 9.91 11.66
C LEU A 36 -14.28 10.53 11.43
N ASP A 37 -15.01 10.05 10.42
CA ASP A 37 -16.35 10.54 10.10
C ASP A 37 -17.34 10.21 11.23
N GLU A 38 -17.33 8.97 11.75
CA GLU A 38 -18.16 8.57 12.89
C GLU A 38 -17.88 9.42 14.14
N ASN A 39 -16.60 9.68 14.43
CA ASN A 39 -16.21 10.52 15.55
C ASN A 39 -16.72 11.96 15.38
N SER A 40 -16.54 12.55 14.20
CA SER A 40 -16.98 13.92 13.90
C SER A 40 -18.50 14.06 14.04
N ILE A 41 -19.25 13.08 13.53
CA ILE A 41 -20.72 13.02 13.66
C ILE A 41 -21.14 12.89 15.12
N ALA A 42 -20.50 11.98 15.88
CA ALA A 42 -20.81 11.78 17.29
C ALA A 42 -20.53 13.05 18.11
N THR A 43 -19.41 13.73 17.84
CA THR A 43 -19.07 15.00 18.47
C THR A 43 -20.07 16.09 18.12
N GLN A 44 -20.47 16.23 16.85
CA GLN A 44 -21.48 17.23 16.47
C GLN A 44 -22.80 16.99 17.19
N LYS A 45 -23.29 15.75 17.23
CA LYS A 45 -24.51 15.40 17.96
C LYS A 45 -24.43 15.76 19.44
N ALA A 46 -23.28 15.52 20.07
CA ALA A 46 -23.09 15.87 21.49
C ALA A 46 -23.11 17.39 21.71
N ILE A 47 -22.52 18.15 20.78
CA ILE A 47 -22.57 19.62 20.79
C ILE A 47 -24.01 20.10 20.63
N ASP A 48 -24.74 19.59 19.64
CA ASP A 48 -26.12 19.99 19.35
C ASP A 48 -27.02 19.78 20.58
N ILE A 49 -26.91 18.61 21.24
CA ILE A 49 -27.65 18.31 22.48
C ILE A 49 -27.30 19.29 23.60
N ALA A 50 -26.02 19.64 23.75
CA ALA A 50 -25.57 20.55 24.80
C ALA A 50 -25.99 22.01 24.55
N VAL A 51 -26.16 22.40 23.28
CA VAL A 51 -26.77 23.68 22.89
C VAL A 51 -28.27 23.67 23.19
N GLU A 52 -28.98 22.62 22.81
CA GLU A 52 -30.42 22.46 23.10
C GLU A 52 -30.72 22.41 24.60
N SER A 53 -29.85 21.83 25.42
CA SER A 53 -29.98 21.78 26.88
C SER A 53 -29.61 23.09 27.58
N GLY A 54 -28.98 24.03 26.87
CA GLY A 54 -28.48 25.30 27.42
C GLY A 54 -27.18 25.17 28.23
N GLU A 55 -26.49 24.03 28.17
CA GLU A 55 -25.15 23.86 28.77
C GLU A 55 -24.08 24.65 28.01
N ILE A 56 -24.27 24.83 26.70
CA ILE A 56 -23.39 25.60 25.83
C ILE A 56 -24.22 26.69 25.15
N GLU A 57 -23.79 27.94 25.30
CA GLU A 57 -24.50 29.11 24.76
C GLU A 57 -24.12 29.45 23.32
N TYR A 58 -23.04 28.84 22.81
CA TYR A 58 -22.47 29.10 21.50
C TYR A 58 -22.76 27.95 20.52
N ASP A 59 -23.09 28.31 19.28
CA ASP A 59 -23.17 27.37 18.17
C ASP A 59 -21.77 26.93 17.75
N LEU A 60 -21.33 25.81 18.33
CA LEU A 60 -20.06 25.17 18.04
C LEU A 60 -20.25 24.13 16.93
N GLN A 61 -19.23 23.97 16.10
CA GLN A 61 -19.20 22.95 15.04
C GLN A 61 -18.03 22.01 15.30
N ALA A 62 -18.28 20.70 15.15
CA ALA A 62 -17.27 19.68 15.28
C ALA A 62 -16.22 19.83 14.16
N PRO A 63 -14.92 19.64 14.46
CA PRO A 63 -13.89 19.62 13.44
C PRO A 63 -14.02 18.36 12.59
N TRP A 64 -13.95 18.50 11.26
CA TRP A 64 -13.94 17.38 10.32
C TRP A 64 -12.53 17.15 9.78
N TYR A 65 -11.99 15.95 10.02
CA TYR A 65 -10.69 15.55 9.50
C TYR A 65 -10.85 14.58 8.33
N HIS A 66 -10.03 14.75 7.30
CA HIS A 66 -9.95 13.82 6.18
C HIS A 66 -8.51 13.61 5.76
N PHE A 67 -8.23 12.48 5.10
CA PHE A 67 -6.95 12.25 4.42
C PHE A 67 -7.04 12.83 3.00
N PRO A 68 -6.53 14.06 2.72
CA PRO A 68 -6.64 14.67 1.39
C PRO A 68 -5.91 13.88 0.32
N GLU A 69 -4.71 13.40 0.67
CA GLU A 69 -3.84 12.68 -0.22
C GLU A 69 -2.94 11.73 0.60
N VAL A 70 -2.74 10.51 0.06
CA VAL A 70 -1.83 9.53 0.64
C VAL A 70 -0.79 9.13 -0.40
N ASP A 71 0.46 9.51 -0.15
CA ASP A 71 1.62 9.13 -0.96
C ASP A 71 2.31 7.89 -0.35
N LEU A 72 2.48 6.86 -1.16
CA LEU A 72 3.11 5.59 -0.79
C LEU A 72 4.36 5.38 -1.63
N GLU A 73 5.52 5.25 -0.97
CA GLU A 73 6.80 4.93 -1.60
C GLU A 73 7.31 3.56 -1.13
N LEU A 74 7.42 2.61 -2.06
CA LEU A 74 7.97 1.29 -1.79
C LEU A 74 9.32 1.11 -2.50
N LYS A 75 10.37 0.82 -1.73
CA LYS A 75 11.73 0.51 -2.22
C LYS A 75 12.06 -0.95 -1.96
N MET A 76 12.33 -1.70 -3.04
CA MET A 76 12.62 -3.14 -2.98
C MET A 76 14.02 -3.44 -3.55
N ALA A 77 14.75 -4.33 -2.89
CA ALA A 77 15.97 -4.91 -3.42
C ALA A 77 15.61 -6.18 -4.20
N LEU A 78 16.11 -6.28 -5.43
CA LEU A 78 15.95 -7.45 -6.28
C LEU A 78 17.28 -8.19 -6.38
N SER A 79 17.28 -9.49 -6.07
CA SER A 79 18.42 -10.36 -6.31
C SER A 79 18.03 -11.50 -7.24
N MET A 80 18.78 -11.66 -8.32
CA MET A 80 18.62 -12.76 -9.26
C MET A 80 19.80 -13.72 -9.12
N ASN A 81 19.55 -14.93 -8.62
CA ASN A 81 20.55 -16.00 -8.53
C ASN A 81 20.21 -17.08 -9.56
N ALA A 82 21.20 -17.63 -10.25
CA ALA A 82 20.99 -18.74 -11.16
C ALA A 82 21.41 -20.04 -10.44
N GLU A 83 20.45 -20.88 -10.05
CA GLU A 83 20.75 -22.18 -9.46
C GLU A 83 20.99 -23.20 -10.57
N ALA A 84 22.09 -23.95 -10.45
CA ALA A 84 22.42 -25.02 -11.38
C ALA A 84 21.45 -26.19 -11.18
N GLU A 85 20.76 -26.58 -12.25
CA GLU A 85 19.89 -27.74 -12.25
C GLU A 85 20.74 -28.99 -12.49
N VAL A 86 20.89 -29.84 -11.47
CA VAL A 86 21.82 -30.97 -11.46
C VAL A 86 21.05 -32.28 -11.59
N ASP A 87 21.47 -33.14 -12.52
CA ASP A 87 20.91 -34.49 -12.68
C ASP A 87 21.28 -35.41 -11.50
N LYS A 88 20.61 -36.56 -11.35
CA LYS A 88 20.93 -37.62 -10.37
C LYS A 88 22.37 -38.13 -10.44
N LYS A 89 23.09 -37.81 -11.53
CA LYS A 89 24.52 -38.13 -11.76
C LYS A 89 25.47 -36.94 -11.51
N GLY A 90 25.00 -35.83 -10.93
CA GLY A 90 25.85 -34.69 -10.60
C GLY A 90 26.20 -33.77 -11.77
N LYS A 91 25.64 -33.99 -12.97
CA LYS A 91 25.93 -33.17 -14.17
C LYS A 91 24.96 -31.99 -14.24
N VAL A 92 25.50 -30.77 -14.35
CA VAL A 92 24.72 -29.54 -14.56
C VAL A 92 24.04 -29.60 -15.93
N ARG A 93 22.71 -29.61 -15.96
CA ARG A 93 21.87 -29.68 -17.17
C ARG A 93 21.38 -28.31 -17.63
N GLY A 94 21.36 -27.33 -16.74
CA GLY A 94 20.92 -25.97 -17.04
C GLY A 94 21.09 -25.07 -15.83
N TYR A 95 20.78 -23.79 -16.03
CA TYR A 95 20.71 -22.80 -14.96
C TYR A 95 19.28 -22.31 -14.87
N LYS A 96 18.66 -22.47 -13.69
CA LYS A 96 17.34 -21.95 -13.40
C LYS A 96 17.48 -20.59 -12.71
N PRO A 97 17.00 -19.48 -13.31
CA PRO A 97 16.99 -18.20 -12.64
C PRO A 97 15.97 -18.24 -11.48
N ILE A 98 16.42 -17.84 -10.30
CA ILE A 98 15.61 -17.66 -9.10
C ILE A 98 15.70 -16.19 -8.70
N LEU A 99 14.55 -15.53 -8.71
CA LEU A 99 14.41 -14.16 -8.25
C LEU A 99 14.00 -14.16 -6.77
N LYS A 100 14.80 -13.53 -5.92
CA LYS A 100 14.48 -13.27 -4.51
C LYS A 100 14.24 -11.76 -4.35
N SER A 101 13.12 -11.38 -3.75
CA SER A 101 12.79 -9.99 -3.46
C SER A 101 12.51 -9.82 -1.97
N ALA A 102 12.97 -8.70 -1.40
CA ALA A 102 12.70 -8.34 -0.01
C ALA A 102 12.53 -6.81 0.11
N PRO A 103 11.64 -6.33 0.99
CA PRO A 103 11.54 -4.91 1.30
C PRO A 103 12.83 -4.42 1.95
N ILE A 104 13.33 -3.24 1.57
CA ILE A 104 14.53 -2.66 2.18
C ILE A 104 14.11 -1.90 3.45
N ASN A 105 14.35 -2.49 4.62
CA ASN A 105 14.21 -1.84 5.92
C ASN A 105 15.53 -1.83 6.69
N ALA A 106 15.74 -0.83 7.57
CA ALA A 106 17.03 -0.55 8.24
C ALA A 106 17.59 -1.74 9.06
N ALA A 107 16.73 -2.64 9.55
CA ALA A 107 17.12 -3.85 10.27
C ALA A 107 17.66 -4.98 9.35
N TYR A 108 17.36 -4.94 8.05
CA TYR A 108 17.76 -5.98 7.09
C TYR A 108 19.17 -5.80 6.53
N LYS A 109 19.78 -4.62 6.77
CA LYS A 109 21.08 -4.24 6.22
C LYS A 109 22.26 -4.98 6.88
N ASN A 110 22.05 -5.62 8.03
CA ASN A 110 23.15 -6.11 8.88
C ASN A 110 23.41 -7.62 8.79
N THR A 111 22.48 -8.41 8.26
CA THR A 111 22.57 -9.90 8.35
C THR A 111 22.84 -10.60 7.02
N TYR A 112 22.63 -9.93 5.88
CA TYR A 112 22.85 -10.53 4.57
C TYR A 112 23.70 -9.62 3.68
N ASN A 113 24.92 -10.05 3.37
CA ASN A 113 25.73 -9.51 2.27
C ASN A 113 25.02 -9.85 0.95
N TYR A 114 24.00 -9.06 0.58
CA TYR A 114 23.30 -9.20 -0.70
C TYR A 114 23.96 -8.30 -1.75
N ASP A 115 24.39 -8.92 -2.86
CA ASP A 115 24.85 -8.25 -4.07
C ASP A 115 23.62 -7.69 -4.82
N VAL A 116 23.25 -6.44 -4.52
CA VAL A 116 22.08 -5.76 -5.08
C VAL A 116 22.34 -5.43 -6.55
N ARG A 117 21.83 -6.25 -7.47
CA ARG A 117 21.96 -6.03 -8.93
C ARG A 117 20.82 -5.22 -9.54
N GLY A 118 19.80 -4.85 -8.77
CA GLY A 118 18.73 -3.95 -9.19
C GLY A 118 17.82 -3.51 -8.05
N SER A 119 17.36 -2.26 -8.10
CA SER A 119 16.36 -1.70 -7.18
C SER A 119 15.07 -1.39 -7.93
N SER A 120 13.92 -1.73 -7.36
CA SER A 120 12.60 -1.30 -7.87
C SER A 120 12.01 -0.26 -6.93
N GLN A 121 11.42 0.79 -7.50
CA GLN A 121 10.71 1.84 -6.78
C GLN A 121 9.31 1.99 -7.33
N ILE A 122 8.31 1.94 -6.45
CA ILE A 122 6.91 2.16 -6.80
C ILE A 122 6.39 3.34 -5.99
N LYS A 123 5.73 4.27 -6.68
CA LYS A 123 5.03 5.41 -6.09
C LYS A 123 3.55 5.27 -6.39
N ALA A 124 2.70 5.39 -5.38
CA ALA A 124 1.25 5.45 -5.52
C ALA A 124 0.72 6.66 -4.76
N LYS A 125 -0.31 7.32 -5.32
CA LYS A 125 -1.01 8.46 -4.74
C LYS A 125 -2.49 8.14 -4.69
N ILE A 126 -3.08 8.19 -3.50
CA ILE A 126 -4.52 8.00 -3.29
C ILE A 126 -5.10 9.37 -2.96
N VAL A 127 -6.12 9.81 -3.71
CA VAL A 127 -6.79 11.10 -3.53
C VAL A 127 -8.26 10.87 -3.18
N ALA A 128 -8.78 11.67 -2.25
CA ALA A 128 -10.22 11.71 -1.98
C ALA A 128 -10.94 12.36 -3.18
N ILE A 129 -11.86 11.64 -3.80
CA ILE A 129 -12.74 12.22 -4.84
C ILE A 129 -14.09 12.47 -4.19
N PRO A 130 -14.49 13.73 -3.95
CA PRO A 130 -15.80 14.03 -3.40
C PRO A 130 -16.89 13.51 -4.36
N PRO A 131 -18.03 13.05 -3.83
CA PRO A 131 -19.14 12.61 -4.67
C PRO A 131 -19.59 13.76 -5.56
N VAL A 132 -19.88 13.47 -6.83
CA VAL A 132 -20.45 14.46 -7.75
C VAL A 132 -21.78 14.96 -7.17
N SER A 133 -21.87 16.27 -6.91
CA SER A 133 -23.09 16.90 -6.43
C SER A 133 -24.16 16.78 -7.50
N LYS A 134 -25.22 16.02 -7.23
CA LYS A 134 -26.45 16.06 -8.03
C LYS A 134 -27.23 17.32 -7.65
N ILE A 135 -26.75 18.47 -8.10
CA ILE A 135 -27.59 19.67 -8.13
C ILE A 135 -28.50 19.49 -9.34
N GLN A 136 -29.77 19.19 -9.10
CA GLN A 136 -30.80 19.49 -10.08
C GLN A 136 -30.95 21.01 -10.06
N GLU A 137 -30.55 21.67 -11.14
CA GLU A 137 -30.92 23.08 -11.35
C GLU A 137 -32.45 23.16 -11.37
N GLU A 138 -33.02 23.93 -10.44
CA GLU A 138 -34.43 24.36 -10.47
C GLU A 138 -34.65 25.41 -11.57
#